data_AF-A0A8U0LBJ2-F1
#
_entry.id   AF-A0A8U0LBJ2-F1
#
_cell.length_a   1.000
_cell.length_b   1.000
_cell.length_c   1.000
_cell.angle_alpha   90.00
_cell.angle_beta   90.00
_cell.angle_gamma   90.00
#
_symmetry.space_group_name_H-M   'P 1'
#
loop_
_entity.id
_entity.type
_entity.pdbx_description
1 polymer ?
#
loop_
_entity_poly.entity_id
_entity_poly.type
_entity_poly.pdbx_seq_one_letter_code
_entity_poly.pdbx_strand_id
1 'polypeptide(L)'
;MARYHYAFYWTYGVGKKWDDGSWPGYLMVFDSRAERDAWVADDVFDGNWHREAITAKEARHIMADTVIGCDNDMAVRYDRSRSAVERYASTVELVRAWRRVDMQHNPAAYYAD
;
A
#
# COMPACT_ATOMS: atom_id res chain seq x y z
N MET A 1 4.72 13.77 13.98
CA MET A 1 3.99 13.05 12.92
C MET A 1 4.74 11.77 12.63
N ALA A 2 4.09 10.60 12.68
CA ALA A 2 4.72 9.37 12.21
C ALA A 2 4.99 9.51 10.70
N ARG A 3 6.23 9.27 10.28
CA ARG A 3 6.65 9.33 8.88
C ARG A 3 6.82 7.90 8.39
N TYR A 4 5.90 7.45 7.55
CA TYR A 4 6.00 6.15 6.91
C TYR A 4 6.73 6.25 5.58
N HIS A 5 7.30 5.13 5.17
CA HIS A 5 8.00 4.94 3.91
C HIS A 5 7.32 3.81 3.14
N TYR A 6 7.25 3.93 1.82
CA TYR A 6 6.40 3.08 1.01
C TYR A 6 7.18 2.44 -0.12
N ALA A 7 6.87 1.18 -0.39
CA ALA A 7 7.29 0.50 -1.60
C ALA A 7 6.12 -0.33 -2.14
N PHE A 8 6.21 -0.76 -3.38
CA PHE A 8 5.25 -1.62 -4.03
C PHE A 8 5.96 -2.86 -4.55
N TYR A 9 5.33 -4.01 -4.34
CA TYR A 9 5.69 -5.24 -5.02
C TYR A 9 4.81 -5.37 -6.26
N TRP A 10 5.41 -5.33 -7.45
CA TRP A 10 4.75 -5.51 -8.74
C TRP A 10 4.67 -6.99 -9.09
N THR A 11 3.49 -7.52 -9.45
CA THR A 11 3.37 -8.96 -9.79
C THR A 11 4.08 -9.33 -11.09
N TYR A 12 4.09 -8.45 -12.07
CA TYR A 12 4.60 -8.72 -13.43
C TYR A 12 5.82 -7.87 -13.82
N GLY A 13 6.41 -7.20 -12.84
CA GLY A 13 7.52 -6.29 -13.01
C GLY A 13 7.13 -4.81 -12.95
N VAL A 14 8.10 -3.97 -12.61
CA VAL A 14 7.92 -2.53 -12.41
C VAL A 14 7.23 -1.88 -13.61
N GLY A 15 6.18 -1.12 -13.32
CA GLY A 15 5.42 -0.35 -14.32
C GLY A 15 4.44 -1.15 -15.17
N LYS A 16 4.35 -2.48 -15.01
CA LYS A 16 3.37 -3.32 -15.72
C LYS A 16 1.99 -3.18 -15.05
N LYS A 17 1.12 -2.38 -15.65
CA LYS A 17 -0.26 -2.14 -15.20
C LYS A 17 -1.24 -3.03 -15.95
N TRP A 18 -2.43 -3.24 -15.37
CA TRP A 18 -3.56 -3.83 -16.07
C TRP A 18 -4.13 -2.85 -17.10
N ASP A 19 -5.00 -3.34 -17.98
CA ASP A 19 -5.62 -2.54 -19.04
C ASP A 19 -6.47 -1.38 -18.49
N ASP A 20 -7.03 -1.53 -17.29
CA ASP A 20 -7.76 -0.49 -16.56
C ASP A 20 -6.85 0.53 -15.85
N GLY A 21 -5.52 0.37 -15.96
CA GLY A 21 -4.52 1.21 -15.33
C GLY A 21 -4.22 0.86 -13.87
N SER A 22 -4.86 -0.17 -13.30
CA SER A 22 -4.58 -0.67 -11.95
C SER A 22 -3.21 -1.33 -11.86
N TRP A 23 -2.66 -1.35 -10.65
CA TRP A 23 -1.30 -1.84 -10.40
C TRP A 23 -1.39 -3.26 -9.84
N PRO A 24 -0.99 -4.31 -10.60
CA PRO A 24 -0.92 -5.66 -10.07
C PRO A 24 0.16 -5.76 -9.01
N GLY A 25 -0.23 -6.10 -7.79
CA GLY A 25 0.71 -6.27 -6.71
C GLY A 25 0.16 -5.90 -5.35
N TYR A 26 1.07 -5.60 -4.42
CA TYR A 26 0.72 -5.18 -3.07
C TYR A 26 1.64 -4.08 -2.55
N LEU A 27 1.05 -3.23 -1.71
CA LEU A 27 1.71 -2.13 -1.04
C LEU A 27 2.47 -2.64 0.19
N MET A 28 3.68 -2.10 0.41
CA MET A 28 4.46 -2.31 1.63
C MET A 28 4.66 -0.98 2.36
N VAL A 29 4.47 -0.99 3.68
CA VAL A 29 4.57 0.18 4.56
C VAL A 29 5.62 -0.05 5.63
N PHE A 30 6.67 0.77 5.60
CA PHE A 30 7.82 0.70 6.49
C PHE A 30 7.83 1.86 7.47
N ASP A 31 8.34 1.60 8.67
CA ASP A 31 8.50 2.62 9.71
C ASP A 31 9.81 3.40 9.54
N SER A 32 10.78 2.86 8.79
CA SER A 32 12.02 3.55 8.42
C SER A 32 12.30 3.54 6.92
N ARG A 33 13.03 4.56 6.46
CA ARG A 33 13.51 4.62 5.08
C ARG A 33 14.51 3.52 4.78
N ALA A 34 15.37 3.21 5.74
CA ALA A 34 16.45 2.23 5.58
C ALA A 34 15.91 0.83 5.36
N GLU A 35 14.89 0.41 6.11
CA GLU A 35 14.22 -0.90 5.91
C GLU A 35 13.57 -0.98 4.52
N ARG A 36 12.87 0.10 4.10
CA ARG A 36 12.30 0.16 2.76
C ARG A 36 13.36 0.02 1.69
N ASP A 37 14.45 0.78 1.81
CA ASP A 37 15.54 0.78 0.83
C ASP A 37 16.25 -0.57 0.79
N ALA A 38 16.45 -1.21 1.94
CA ALA A 38 17.00 -2.57 2.03
C ALA A 38 16.07 -3.60 1.37
N TRP A 39 14.77 -3.53 1.63
CA TRP A 39 13.79 -4.44 1.02
C TRP A 39 13.74 -4.29 -0.50
N VAL A 40 13.81 -3.06 -1.02
CA VAL A 40 13.90 -2.81 -2.48
C VAL A 40 15.22 -3.31 -3.05
N ALA A 41 16.34 -3.14 -2.36
CA ALA A 41 17.65 -3.59 -2.82
C ALA A 41 17.81 -5.12 -2.79
N ASP A 42 17.07 -5.81 -1.93
CA ASP A 42 17.00 -7.27 -1.79
C ASP A 42 16.08 -7.93 -2.84
N ASP A 43 15.65 -7.18 -3.86
CA ASP A 43 14.86 -7.75 -4.94
C ASP A 43 15.64 -8.80 -5.73
N VAL A 44 14.98 -9.90 -6.09
CA VAL A 44 15.60 -11.00 -6.84
C VAL A 44 15.19 -10.87 -8.29
N PHE A 45 16.17 -10.57 -9.15
CA PHE A 45 15.92 -10.44 -10.58
C PHE A 45 15.61 -11.81 -11.22
N ASP A 46 14.41 -11.98 -11.76
CA ASP A 46 13.95 -13.19 -12.44
C ASP A 46 13.66 -12.98 -13.94
N GLY A 47 14.13 -11.86 -14.48
CA GLY A 47 13.75 -11.34 -15.80
C GLY A 47 13.09 -9.97 -15.71
N ASN A 48 12.53 -9.61 -14.54
CA ASN A 48 12.11 -8.25 -14.22
C ASN A 48 12.52 -7.86 -12.79
N TRP A 49 12.46 -6.56 -12.50
CA TRP A 49 12.44 -6.05 -11.13
C TRP A 49 11.00 -5.97 -10.65
N HIS A 50 10.75 -6.32 -9.39
CA HIS A 50 9.43 -6.41 -8.78
C HIS A 50 9.26 -5.46 -7.60
N ARG A 51 10.34 -5.02 -6.93
CA ARG A 51 10.26 -4.14 -5.76
C ARG A 51 10.63 -2.71 -6.15
N GLU A 52 9.73 -1.77 -5.88
CA GLU A 52 9.95 -0.35 -6.20
C GLU A 52 9.57 0.56 -5.05
N ALA A 53 10.43 1.52 -4.75
CA ALA A 53 10.08 2.62 -3.87
C ALA A 53 9.07 3.57 -4.53
N ILE A 54 7.95 3.84 -3.85
CA ILE A 54 6.89 4.70 -4.38
C ILE A 54 6.71 5.97 -3.54
N THR A 55 6.05 6.96 -4.11
CA THR A 55 5.75 8.21 -3.42
C THR A 55 4.65 8.04 -2.38
N ALA A 56 4.62 8.95 -1.40
CA ALA A 56 3.52 9.00 -0.44
C ALA A 56 2.16 9.27 -1.11
N LYS A 57 2.15 9.95 -2.26
CA LYS A 57 0.93 10.23 -3.03
C LYS A 57 0.37 8.94 -3.64
N GLU A 58 1.23 8.14 -4.29
CA GLU A 58 0.85 6.85 -4.86
C GLU A 58 0.39 5.87 -3.78
N ALA A 59 1.15 5.73 -2.70
CA ALA A 59 0.77 4.88 -1.58
C ALA A 59 -0.60 5.27 -1.00
N ARG A 60 -0.84 6.57 -0.83
CA ARG A 60 -2.10 7.09 -0.31
C ARG A 60 -3.27 6.83 -1.24
N HIS A 61 -3.06 6.93 -2.55
CA HIS A 61 -4.06 6.60 -3.56
C HIS A 61 -4.46 5.12 -3.47
N ILE A 62 -3.46 4.22 -3.40
CA ILE A 62 -3.66 2.77 -3.24
C ILE A 62 -4.40 2.48 -1.94
N MET A 63 -3.93 3.01 -0.80
CA MET A 63 -4.58 2.79 0.49
C MET A 63 -6.03 3.28 0.49
N ALA A 64 -6.31 4.46 -0.06
CA ALA A 64 -7.65 5.01 -0.13
C ALA A 64 -8.60 4.11 -0.94
N ASP A 65 -8.11 3.56 -2.06
CA ASP A 65 -8.84 2.61 -2.89
C ASP A 65 -9.11 1.28 -2.15
N THR A 66 -8.11 0.74 -1.47
CA THR A 66 -8.26 -0.48 -0.66
C THR A 66 -9.26 -0.29 0.49
N VAL A 67 -9.12 0.77 1.29
CA VAL A 67 -9.97 0.95 2.47
C VAL A 67 -11.40 1.35 2.11
N ILE A 68 -11.62 2.09 1.01
CA ILE A 68 -13.00 2.41 0.60
C ILE A 68 -13.76 1.17 0.12
N GLY A 69 -13.05 0.20 -0.46
CA GLY A 69 -13.64 -1.06 -0.90
C GLY A 69 -13.87 -2.08 0.23
N CYS A 70 -13.09 -2.03 1.30
CA CYS A 70 -13.04 -3.11 2.30
C CYS A 70 -13.34 -2.69 3.74
N ASP A 71 -13.06 -1.45 4.15
CA ASP A 71 -13.26 -0.97 5.53
C ASP A 71 -14.56 -0.13 5.59
N ASN A 72 -15.64 -0.76 6.05
CA ASN A 72 -16.96 -0.13 6.13
C ASN A 72 -16.97 1.12 7.03
N ASP A 73 -16.17 1.15 8.10
CA ASP A 73 -16.13 2.28 9.02
C ASP A 73 -15.48 3.50 8.35
N MET A 74 -14.37 3.29 7.64
CA MET A 74 -13.74 4.33 6.81
C MET A 74 -14.67 4.75 5.68
N ALA A 75 -15.31 3.80 5.00
CA ALA A 75 -16.24 4.10 3.92
C ALA A 75 -17.40 4.99 4.41
N VAL A 76 -18.03 4.65 5.54
CA VAL A 76 -19.12 5.47 6.10
C VAL A 76 -18.63 6.85 6.54
N ARG A 77 -17.47 6.93 7.22
CA ARG A 77 -16.90 8.20 7.69
C ARG A 77 -16.63 9.19 6.57
N TYR A 78 -16.23 8.69 5.40
CA TYR A 78 -15.88 9.50 4.23
C TYR A 78 -16.92 9.41 3.11
N ASP A 79 -18.18 9.10 3.44
CA ASP A 79 -19.32 9.07 2.51
C ASP A 79 -19.05 8.26 1.24
N ARG A 80 -18.40 7.11 1.42
CA ARG A 80 -17.98 6.16 0.38
C ARG A 80 -17.10 6.79 -0.72
N SER A 81 -16.47 7.93 -0.44
CA SER A 81 -15.67 8.68 -1.39
C SER A 81 -14.18 8.38 -1.22
N ARG A 82 -13.62 7.64 -2.19
CA ARG A 82 -12.16 7.41 -2.33
C ARG A 82 -11.39 8.74 -2.27
N SER A 83 -11.87 9.74 -2.99
CA SER A 83 -11.27 11.08 -3.05
C SER A 83 -11.31 11.80 -1.69
N ALA A 84 -12.36 11.58 -0.89
CA ALA A 84 -12.44 12.16 0.45
C ALA A 84 -11.44 11.49 1.41
N VAL A 85 -11.31 10.15 1.36
CA VAL A 85 -10.27 9.44 2.11
C VAL A 85 -8.88 9.92 1.71
N GLU A 86 -8.60 9.99 0.41
CA GLU A 86 -7.32 10.43 -0.14
C GLU A 86 -6.99 11.86 0.32
N ARG A 87 -7.96 12.78 0.41
CA ARG A 87 -7.67 14.18 0.78
C ARG A 87 -7.66 14.44 2.27
N TYR A 88 -8.51 13.77 3.04
CA TYR A 88 -8.84 14.23 4.39
C TYR A 88 -8.46 13.24 5.50
N ALA A 89 -8.24 11.96 5.20
CA ALA A 89 -7.78 11.01 6.23
C ALA A 89 -6.38 11.39 6.75
N SER A 90 -6.16 11.29 8.06
CA SER A 90 -4.80 11.47 8.57
C SER A 90 -3.91 10.31 8.09
N THR A 91 -2.61 10.55 7.86
CA THR A 91 -1.71 9.49 7.40
C THR A 91 -1.69 8.31 8.39
N VAL A 92 -1.71 8.58 9.69
CA VAL A 92 -1.70 7.54 10.73
C VAL A 92 -2.98 6.71 10.69
N GLU A 93 -4.13 7.36 10.55
CA GLU A 93 -5.42 6.68 10.47
C GLU A 93 -5.53 5.83 9.21
N LEU A 94 -5.12 6.37 8.05
CA LEU A 94 -5.18 5.65 6.79
C LEU A 94 -4.26 4.42 6.79
N VAL A 95 -3.03 4.55 7.31
CA VAL A 95 -2.11 3.41 7.45
C VAL A 95 -2.68 2.36 8.40
N ARG A 96 -3.29 2.77 9.51
CA ARG A 96 -3.94 1.83 10.44
C ARG A 96 -5.12 1.10 9.80
N ALA A 97 -5.97 1.81 9.06
CA ALA A 97 -7.09 1.21 8.35
C ALA A 97 -6.60 0.23 7.26
N TRP A 98 -5.61 0.66 6.47
CA TRP A 98 -5.01 -0.20 5.45
C TRP A 98 -4.38 -1.45 6.06
N ARG A 99 -3.58 -1.34 7.13
CA ARG A 99 -2.99 -2.51 7.82
C ARG A 99 -4.05 -3.47 8.37
N ARG A 100 -5.22 -2.98 8.82
CA ARG A 100 -6.33 -3.85 9.23
C ARG A 100 -6.88 -4.66 8.06
N VAL A 101 -7.11 -4.01 6.92
CA VAL A 101 -7.58 -4.68 5.69
C VAL A 101 -6.52 -5.65 5.19
N ASP A 102 -5.26 -5.22 5.12
CA ASP A 102 -4.14 -6.05 4.66
C ASP A 102 -3.96 -7.31 5.52
N MET A 103 -4.04 -7.18 6.85
CA MET A 103 -4.00 -8.33 7.77
C MET A 103 -5.15 -9.34 7.55
N GLN A 104 -6.34 -8.87 7.16
CA GLN A 104 -7.46 -9.77 6.84
C GLN A 104 -7.20 -10.58 5.56
N HIS A 105 -6.51 -9.98 4.58
CA HIS A 105 -6.26 -10.60 3.28
C HIS A 105 -4.94 -11.37 3.23
N ASN A 106 -3.97 -11.00 4.07
CA ASN A 106 -2.65 -11.60 4.16
C ASN A 106 -2.22 -11.85 5.62
N PRO A 107 -2.93 -12.72 6.36
CA PRO A 107 -2.63 -12.96 7.77
C PRO A 107 -1.21 -13.53 7.99
N ALA A 108 -0.68 -14.30 7.03
CA ALA A 108 0.64 -14.90 7.13
C ALA A 108 1.77 -13.87 7.27
N ALA A 109 1.62 -12.67 6.71
CA ALA A 109 2.60 -11.59 6.85
C ALA A 109 2.64 -10.95 8.25
N TYR A 110 1.61 -11.17 9.08
CA TYR A 110 1.47 -10.54 10.40
C TYR A 110 1.55 -11.54 11.57
N TYR A 111 1.37 -12.84 11.30
CA TYR A 111 1.43 -13.92 12.30
C TYR A 111 2.62 -14.88 12.08
N ALA A 112 3.61 -14.49 11.27
CA ALA A 112 4.88 -15.20 11.23
C ALA A 112 5.69 -14.85 12.49
N ASP A 113 5.61 -15.71 13.49
CA ASP A 113 6.46 -15.71 14.70
C ASP A 113 7.90 -16.13 14.39
#